data_AF-A0A087G8R8-F1
#
_entry.id   AF-A0A087G8R8-F1
#
_cell.length_a   1.000
_cell.length_b   1.000
_cell.length_c   1.000
_cell.angle_alpha   90.00
_cell.angle_beta   90.00
_cell.angle_gamma   90.00
#
_symmetry.space_group_name_H-M   'P 1'
#
loop_
_entity.id
_entity.type
_entity.pdbx_description
1 polymer ?
#
loop_
_entity_poly.entity_id
_entity_poly.type
_entity_poly.pdbx_seq_one_letter_code
_entity_poly.pdbx_strand_id
1 'polypeptide(L)'
;MVNEDTRDTAGVDNTQDAAAQLEALTVQMEQNEERLTILESANASLKTQNASLLAAGRNVEDEARNTEMDARNRFQRRVEPMRPLDDITYEANARTLVLPEAGGPTGEPVRTIRQYDDPHMVLKRLNEMEAMVKRLPGVAPPIRKSAPNCYADSPFIDEIVLVEMPKKFTIPSMIMYDGTKDPDNHIAQYK
;
A
#
# COMPACT_ATOMS: atom_id res chain seq x y z
N MET A 1 -41.58 -42.45 82.03
CA MET A 1 -41.87 -42.29 80.60
C MET A 1 -41.28 -40.96 80.15
N VAL A 2 -40.25 -41.04 79.29
CA VAL A 2 -39.89 -40.16 78.14
C VAL A 2 -40.10 -38.63 78.29
N ASN A 3 -39.13 -37.74 78.01
CA ASN A 3 -38.22 -37.68 76.86
C ASN A 3 -36.95 -36.86 77.18
N GLU A 4 -35.79 -37.39 76.78
CA GLU A 4 -34.63 -36.63 76.32
C GLU A 4 -34.82 -36.25 74.83
N ASP A 5 -33.94 -35.41 74.29
CA ASP A 5 -33.89 -34.82 72.94
C ASP A 5 -34.63 -33.50 72.74
N THR A 6 -33.85 -32.41 72.68
CA THR A 6 -33.94 -31.34 71.66
C THR A 6 -33.04 -30.16 72.05
N ARG A 7 -31.72 -30.29 72.04
CA ARG A 7 -30.81 -29.13 72.04
C ARG A 7 -29.45 -29.52 71.43
N ASP A 8 -29.35 -29.54 70.09
CA ASP A 8 -28.04 -29.51 69.40
C ASP A 8 -28.13 -29.32 67.86
N THR A 9 -29.03 -28.48 67.36
CA THR A 9 -29.16 -28.28 65.89
C THR A 9 -28.64 -26.92 65.38
N ALA A 10 -28.39 -25.93 66.24
CA ALA A 10 -28.01 -24.58 65.80
C ALA A 10 -26.50 -24.38 65.54
N GLY A 11 -25.61 -25.22 66.09
CA GLY A 11 -24.17 -25.14 65.85
C GLY A 11 -23.68 -25.80 64.56
N VAL A 12 -24.50 -26.71 64.01
CA VAL A 12 -24.18 -27.51 62.83
C VAL A 12 -24.40 -26.72 61.53
N ASP A 13 -25.41 -25.85 61.50
CA ASP A 13 -25.72 -25.01 60.32
C ASP A 13 -24.59 -24.03 59.98
N ASN A 14 -24.03 -23.37 61.00
CA ASN A 14 -23.00 -22.34 60.82
C ASN A 14 -21.63 -22.95 60.44
N THR A 15 -21.37 -24.18 60.88
CA THR A 15 -20.17 -24.93 60.49
C THR A 15 -20.31 -25.51 59.08
N GLN A 16 -21.52 -25.91 58.69
CA GLN A 16 -21.81 -26.36 57.34
C GLN A 16 -21.74 -25.21 56.31
N ASP A 17 -22.22 -24.02 56.65
CA ASP A 17 -22.09 -22.83 55.82
C ASP A 17 -20.62 -22.39 55.64
N ALA A 18 -19.82 -22.47 56.70
CA ALA A 18 -18.38 -22.18 56.61
C ALA A 18 -17.64 -23.20 55.72
N ALA A 19 -18.03 -24.48 55.78
CA ALA A 19 -17.49 -25.53 54.91
C ALA A 19 -17.85 -25.28 53.44
N ALA A 20 -19.10 -24.91 53.15
CA ALA A 20 -19.56 -24.58 51.79
C ALA A 20 -18.83 -23.35 51.22
N GLN A 21 -18.56 -22.33 52.04
CA GLN A 21 -17.78 -21.16 51.62
C GLN A 21 -16.32 -21.50 51.30
N LEU A 22 -15.70 -22.39 52.08
CA LEU A 22 -14.34 -22.87 51.82
C LEU A 22 -14.28 -23.67 50.51
N GLU A 23 -15.26 -24.54 50.27
CA GLU A 23 -15.35 -25.31 49.03
C GLU A 23 -15.54 -24.40 47.80
N ALA A 24 -16.41 -23.39 47.91
CA ALA A 24 -16.59 -22.39 46.86
C ALA A 24 -15.31 -21.59 46.58
N LEU A 25 -14.55 -21.23 47.61
CA LEU A 25 -13.28 -20.52 47.46
C LEU A 25 -12.22 -21.39 46.78
N THR A 26 -12.17 -22.69 47.10
CA THR A 26 -11.25 -23.62 46.42
C THR A 26 -11.58 -23.79 44.94
N VAL A 27 -12.87 -23.91 44.58
CA VAL A 27 -13.29 -23.97 43.18
C VAL A 27 -12.93 -22.67 42.44
N GLN A 28 -13.09 -21.52 43.11
CA GLN A 28 -12.71 -20.24 42.54
C GLN A 28 -11.19 -20.13 42.32
N MET A 29 -10.38 -20.65 43.25
CA MET A 29 -8.92 -20.69 43.08
C MET A 29 -8.51 -21.53 41.87
N GLU A 30 -9.10 -22.71 41.71
CA GLU A 30 -8.83 -23.59 40.58
C GLU A 30 -9.20 -22.93 39.23
N GLN A 31 -10.37 -22.29 39.16
CA GLN A 31 -10.77 -21.49 37.98
C GLN A 31 -9.82 -20.31 37.70
N ASN A 32 -9.31 -19.67 38.75
CA ASN A 32 -8.36 -18.56 38.59
C ASN A 32 -7.00 -19.04 38.06
N GLU A 33 -6.54 -20.21 38.49
CA GLU A 33 -5.32 -20.84 37.97
C GLU A 33 -5.47 -21.15 36.47
N GLU A 34 -6.59 -21.75 36.07
CA GLU A 34 -6.89 -22.00 34.65
C GLU A 34 -6.91 -20.68 33.85
N ARG A 35 -7.63 -19.66 34.35
CA ARG A 35 -7.70 -18.35 33.69
C ARG A 35 -6.32 -17.70 33.56
N LEU A 36 -5.44 -17.88 34.54
CA LEU A 36 -4.07 -17.37 34.51
C LEU A 36 -3.27 -18.03 33.39
N THR A 37 -3.33 -19.36 33.27
CA THR A 37 -2.61 -20.08 32.20
C THR A 37 -3.05 -19.62 30.80
N ILE A 38 -4.35 -19.38 30.62
CA ILE A 38 -4.90 -18.85 29.36
C ILE A 38 -4.33 -17.46 29.08
N LEU A 39 -4.33 -16.56 30.06
CA LEU A 39 -3.81 -15.19 29.91
C LEU A 39 -2.30 -15.18 29.62
N GLU A 40 -1.53 -16.07 30.23
CA GLU A 40 -0.10 -16.21 29.97
C GLU A 40 0.17 -16.66 28.54
N SER A 41 -0.57 -17.66 28.05
CA SER A 41 -0.45 -18.14 26.66
C SER A 41 -0.83 -17.06 25.64
N ALA A 42 -1.91 -16.30 25.90
CA ALA A 42 -2.34 -15.20 25.05
C ALA A 42 -1.30 -14.07 25.03
N ASN A 43 -0.72 -13.72 26.18
CA ASN A 43 0.34 -12.73 26.26
C ASN A 43 1.61 -13.17 25.52
N ALA A 44 1.98 -14.45 25.57
CA ALA A 44 3.11 -14.97 24.79
C ALA A 44 2.87 -14.86 23.28
N SER A 45 1.65 -15.14 22.83
CA SER A 45 1.24 -14.96 21.43
C SER A 45 1.31 -13.48 21.01
N LEU A 46 0.75 -12.58 21.81
CA LEU A 46 0.79 -11.13 21.54
C LEU A 46 2.21 -10.57 21.51
N LYS A 47 3.10 -11.03 22.40
CA LYS A 47 4.52 -10.65 22.36
C LYS A 47 5.18 -11.06 21.04
N THR A 48 4.87 -12.26 20.56
CA THR A 48 5.39 -12.77 19.28
C THR A 48 4.88 -11.91 18.13
N GLN A 49 3.58 -11.62 18.08
CA GLN A 49 2.98 -10.77 17.06
C GLN A 49 3.58 -9.35 17.06
N ASN A 50 3.72 -8.75 18.23
CA ASN A 50 4.32 -7.42 18.37
C ASN A 50 5.77 -7.39 17.90
N ALA A 51 6.55 -8.44 18.17
CA ALA A 51 7.91 -8.56 17.65
C ALA A 51 7.94 -8.63 16.11
N SER A 52 7.02 -9.37 15.49
CA SER A 52 6.87 -9.43 14.03
C SER A 52 6.48 -8.08 13.43
N LEU A 53 5.55 -7.36 14.06
CA LEU A 53 5.14 -6.02 13.61
C LEU A 53 6.27 -5.00 13.70
N LEU A 54 7.06 -5.02 14.78
CA LEU A 54 8.25 -4.17 14.91
C LEU A 54 9.31 -4.48 13.85
N ALA A 55 9.50 -5.76 13.51
CA ALA A 55 10.41 -6.16 12.43
C ALA A 55 9.91 -5.68 11.06
N ALA A 56 8.60 -5.81 10.79
CA ALA A 56 7.99 -5.32 9.55
C ALA A 56 8.10 -3.79 9.42
N GLY A 57 7.86 -3.05 10.51
CA GLY A 57 7.97 -1.60 10.53
C GLY A 57 9.38 -1.10 10.19
N ARG A 58 10.42 -1.76 10.70
CA ARG A 58 11.83 -1.43 10.38
C ARG A 58 12.12 -1.57 8.89
N ASN A 59 11.66 -2.65 8.27
CA ASN A 59 11.86 -2.88 6.83
C ASN A 59 11.18 -1.80 5.97
N VAL A 60 9.98 -1.37 6.36
CA VAL A 60 9.24 -0.31 5.65
C VAL A 60 9.95 1.04 5.80
N GLU A 61 10.45 1.37 6.99
CA GLU A 61 11.23 2.61 7.18
C GLU A 61 12.52 2.62 6.36
N ASP A 62 13.23 1.49 6.29
CA ASP A 62 14.47 1.38 5.53
C ASP A 62 14.21 1.45 4.00
N GLU A 63 13.09 0.90 3.53
CA GLU A 63 12.63 1.02 2.15
C GLU A 63 12.23 2.46 1.79
N ALA A 64 11.58 3.17 2.72
CA ALA A 64 11.25 4.59 2.56
C ALA A 64 12.52 5.46 2.48
N ARG A 65 13.52 5.22 3.36
CA ARG A 65 14.82 5.91 3.34
C ARG A 65 15.57 5.68 2.02
N ASN A 66 15.56 4.45 1.51
CA ASN A 66 16.20 4.13 0.23
C ASN A 66 15.50 4.80 -0.96
N THR A 67 14.17 4.87 -0.96
CA THR A 67 13.40 5.54 -2.02
C THR A 67 13.64 7.05 -2.03
N GLU A 68 13.71 7.68 -0.85
CA GLU A 68 14.01 9.11 -0.71
C GLU A 68 15.44 9.43 -1.16
N MET A 69 16.40 8.55 -0.88
CA MET A 69 17.78 8.68 -1.37
C MET A 69 17.87 8.57 -2.90
N ASP A 70 17.13 7.65 -3.51
CA ASP A 70 17.07 7.50 -4.97
C ASP A 70 16.42 8.73 -5.64
N ALA A 71 15.37 9.27 -5.03
CA ALA A 71 14.73 10.51 -5.49
C ALA A 71 15.70 11.70 -5.44
N ARG A 72 16.43 11.90 -4.33
CA ARG A 72 17.45 12.95 -4.21
C ARG A 72 18.54 12.84 -5.28
N ASN A 73 18.99 11.62 -5.58
CA ASN A 73 19.99 11.39 -6.63
C ASN A 73 19.47 11.71 -8.05
N ARG A 74 18.19 11.47 -8.35
CA ARG A 74 17.59 11.88 -9.63
C ARG A 74 17.62 13.40 -9.83
N PHE A 75 17.32 14.17 -8.80
CA PHE A 75 17.30 15.64 -8.88
C PHE A 75 18.72 16.24 -8.90
N GLN A 76 19.73 15.52 -8.43
CA GLN A 76 21.13 15.94 -8.47
C GLN A 76 21.91 15.47 -9.71
N ARG A 77 21.26 14.77 -10.65
CA ARG A 77 21.91 14.32 -11.87
C ARG A 77 22.36 15.53 -12.70
N ARG A 78 23.65 15.89 -12.58
CA ARG A 78 24.29 16.89 -13.44
C ARG A 78 24.21 16.37 -14.88
N VAL A 79 23.47 17.10 -15.71
CA VAL A 79 23.42 16.84 -17.15
C VAL A 79 24.69 17.43 -17.73
N GLU A 80 25.62 16.57 -18.14
CA GLU A 80 26.78 17.00 -18.92
C GLU A 80 26.28 17.73 -20.17
N PRO A 81 26.81 18.92 -20.49
CA PRO A 81 26.39 19.66 -21.67
C PRO A 81 26.58 18.79 -22.92
N MET A 82 25.57 18.77 -23.80
CA MET A 82 25.69 18.05 -25.06
C MET A 82 26.90 18.57 -25.82
N ARG A 83 27.73 17.65 -26.33
CA ARG A 83 28.83 18.03 -27.20
C ARG A 83 28.26 18.75 -28.43
N PRO A 84 28.84 19.88 -28.86
CA PRO A 84 28.42 20.56 -30.08
C PRO A 84 28.47 19.60 -31.27
N LEU A 85 27.48 19.72 -32.15
CA LEU A 85 27.28 18.82 -33.29
C LEU A 85 28.15 19.21 -34.51
N ASP A 86 29.27 19.92 -34.28
CA ASP A 86 30.01 20.61 -35.35
C ASP A 86 31.33 19.94 -35.74
N ASP A 87 31.77 18.89 -35.04
CA ASP A 87 32.93 18.12 -35.48
C ASP A 87 32.49 16.75 -36.00
N ILE A 88 32.42 16.69 -37.33
CA ILE A 88 32.47 15.49 -38.19
C ILE A 88 33.80 14.72 -38.05
N THR A 89 34.30 14.57 -36.83
CA THR A 89 35.33 13.59 -36.52
C THR A 89 34.61 12.35 -36.06
N TYR A 90 34.38 11.44 -37.00
CA TYR A 90 33.95 10.08 -36.73
C TYR A 90 35.01 9.41 -35.84
N GLU A 91 34.91 9.54 -34.51
CA GLU A 91 35.63 8.63 -33.62
C GLU A 91 35.05 7.23 -33.85
N ALA A 92 35.94 6.38 -34.36
CA ALA A 92 35.69 5.02 -34.75
C ALA A 92 35.32 4.16 -33.53
N ASN A 93 34.03 3.95 -33.29
CA ASN A 93 33.56 2.84 -32.46
C ASN A 93 32.34 2.11 -33.04
N ALA A 94 32.07 2.29 -34.34
CA ALA A 94 31.38 1.29 -35.14
C ALA A 94 32.44 0.45 -35.86
N ARG A 95 32.43 -0.86 -35.61
CA ARG A 95 33.27 -1.88 -36.24
C ARG A 95 33.35 -1.65 -37.75
N THR A 96 34.49 -1.15 -38.19
CA THR A 96 34.81 -0.89 -39.58
C THR A 96 34.86 -2.20 -40.36
N LEU A 97 33.92 -2.41 -41.28
CA LEU A 97 34.15 -3.23 -42.46
C LEU A 97 34.29 -2.27 -43.64
N VAL A 98 35.54 -1.95 -43.98
CA VAL A 98 35.89 -1.19 -45.18
C VAL A 98 35.73 -2.10 -46.39
N LEU A 99 35.00 -1.66 -47.41
CA LEU A 99 35.24 -2.00 -48.82
C LEU A 99 35.06 -0.71 -49.65
N PRO A 100 35.94 -0.44 -50.63
CA PRO A 100 36.22 0.90 -51.10
C PRO A 100 35.21 1.44 -52.12
N GLU A 101 35.14 2.76 -52.15
CA GLU A 101 34.30 3.63 -52.96
C GLU A 101 34.32 3.37 -54.47
N ALA A 102 33.19 3.70 -55.11
CA ALA A 102 33.18 4.20 -56.48
C ALA A 102 32.08 5.28 -56.64
N GLY A 103 32.52 6.54 -56.54
CA GLY A 103 32.18 7.68 -57.41
C GLY A 103 30.73 8.07 -57.71
N GLY A 104 30.39 9.34 -57.45
CA GLY A 104 29.47 10.12 -58.29
C GLY A 104 28.40 10.94 -57.54
N PRO A 105 28.25 12.25 -57.79
CA PRO A 105 27.32 13.12 -57.08
C PRO A 105 26.00 13.28 -57.83
N THR A 106 24.86 13.00 -57.17
CA THR A 106 23.59 13.62 -57.57
C THR A 106 22.69 13.68 -56.34
N GLY A 107 22.36 14.90 -55.92
CA GLY A 107 21.51 15.17 -54.77
C GLY A 107 20.07 14.79 -55.07
N GLU A 108 19.62 13.71 -54.45
CA GLU A 108 18.22 13.47 -54.12
C GLU A 108 18.18 13.41 -52.59
N PRO A 109 17.34 14.21 -51.90
CA PRO A 109 17.14 14.05 -50.47
C PRO A 109 16.35 12.75 -50.28
N VAL A 110 17.06 11.62 -50.25
CA VAL A 110 16.50 10.36 -49.79
C VAL A 110 16.06 10.63 -48.36
N ARG A 111 14.75 10.81 -48.18
CA ARG A 111 14.12 10.81 -46.86
C ARG A 111 14.43 9.46 -46.25
N THR A 112 15.48 9.42 -45.43
CA THR A 112 15.75 8.32 -44.53
C THR A 112 14.59 8.33 -43.52
N ILE A 113 13.50 7.64 -43.88
CA ILE A 113 12.40 7.33 -42.97
C ILE A 113 13.08 6.72 -41.75
N ARG A 114 13.03 7.41 -40.61
CA ARG A 114 13.61 6.84 -39.39
C ARG A 114 12.79 5.60 -39.11
N GLN A 115 13.47 4.51 -38.75
CA GLN A 115 12.86 3.20 -38.51
C GLN A 115 11.72 3.22 -37.45
N TYR A 116 11.54 4.34 -36.76
CA TYR A 116 10.54 4.63 -35.73
C TYR A 116 9.29 5.40 -36.21
N ASP A 117 9.22 5.81 -37.48
CA ASP A 117 8.06 6.54 -38.01
C ASP A 117 6.93 5.60 -38.48
N ASP A 118 7.21 4.29 -38.60
CA ASP A 118 6.22 3.26 -38.96
C ASP A 118 5.51 2.71 -37.70
N PRO A 119 4.18 2.90 -37.54
CA PRO A 119 3.40 2.36 -36.43
C PRO A 119 3.55 0.85 -36.25
N HIS A 120 3.75 0.09 -37.34
CA HIS A 120 3.93 -1.36 -37.27
C HIS A 120 5.27 -1.75 -36.60
N MET A 121 6.32 -0.98 -36.82
CA MET A 121 7.62 -1.18 -36.17
C MET A 121 7.58 -0.81 -34.68
N VAL A 122 6.85 0.24 -34.33
CA VAL A 122 6.63 0.62 -32.93
C VAL A 122 5.86 -0.46 -32.18
N LEU A 123 4.78 -0.99 -32.77
CA LEU A 123 3.99 -2.05 -32.15
C LEU A 123 4.79 -3.36 -32.00
N LYS A 124 5.59 -3.72 -33.00
CA LYS A 124 6.48 -4.89 -32.95
C LYS A 124 7.48 -4.76 -31.81
N ARG A 125 8.17 -3.62 -31.70
CA ARG A 125 9.14 -3.36 -30.64
C ARG A 125 8.49 -3.36 -29.26
N LEU A 126 7.27 -2.85 -29.12
CA LEU A 126 6.52 -2.86 -27.88
C LEU A 126 6.19 -4.29 -27.43
N ASN A 127 5.72 -5.13 -28.35
CA ASN A 127 5.45 -6.55 -28.07
C ASN A 127 6.72 -7.31 -27.68
N GLU A 128 7.84 -7.03 -28.35
CA GLU A 128 9.16 -7.61 -28.01
C GLU A 128 9.61 -7.20 -26.60
N MET A 129 9.43 -5.94 -26.22
CA MET A 129 9.72 -5.46 -24.86
C MET A 129 8.81 -6.12 -23.82
N GLU A 130 7.51 -6.24 -24.09
CA GLU A 130 6.57 -6.92 -23.19
C GLU A 130 6.96 -8.38 -22.96
N ALA A 131 7.37 -9.09 -24.01
CA ALA A 131 7.82 -10.48 -23.92
C ALA A 131 9.12 -10.62 -23.11
N MET A 132 10.05 -9.67 -23.22
CA MET A 132 11.26 -9.65 -22.39
C MET A 132 10.94 -9.41 -20.91
N VAL A 133 10.06 -8.45 -20.61
CA VAL A 133 9.67 -8.13 -19.23
C VAL A 133 9.01 -9.32 -18.53
N LYS A 134 8.16 -10.07 -19.25
CA LYS A 134 7.50 -11.29 -18.71
C LYS A 134 8.48 -12.42 -18.35
N ARG A 135 9.69 -12.43 -18.91
CA ARG A 135 10.71 -13.47 -18.66
C ARG A 135 11.61 -13.15 -17.46
N LEU A 136 11.51 -11.95 -16.90
CA LEU A 136 12.34 -11.54 -15.77
C LEU A 136 11.88 -12.26 -14.49
N PRO A 137 12.77 -12.98 -13.79
CA PRO A 137 12.41 -13.63 -12.53
C PRO A 137 12.06 -12.57 -11.48
N GLY A 138 10.96 -12.78 -10.75
CA GLY A 138 10.49 -11.85 -9.70
C GLY A 138 9.62 -10.70 -10.20
N VAL A 139 9.38 -10.57 -11.51
CA VAL A 139 8.39 -9.61 -12.02
C VAL A 139 6.99 -10.18 -11.80
N ALA A 140 6.18 -9.48 -10.99
CA ALA A 140 4.77 -9.84 -10.81
C ALA A 140 4.02 -9.77 -12.14
N PRO A 141 3.05 -10.66 -12.39
CA PRO A 141 2.21 -10.59 -13.58
C PRO A 141 1.57 -9.20 -13.72
N PRO A 142 1.54 -8.61 -14.93
CA PRO A 142 0.86 -7.33 -15.14
C PRO A 142 -0.59 -7.40 -14.64
N ILE A 143 -1.00 -6.37 -13.89
CA ILE A 143 -2.35 -6.28 -13.35
C ILE A 143 -3.33 -6.31 -14.53
N ARG A 144 -4.21 -7.31 -14.54
CA ARG A 144 -5.23 -7.44 -15.58
C ARG A 144 -6.14 -6.22 -15.46
N LYS A 145 -6.34 -5.51 -16.58
CA LYS A 145 -7.40 -4.52 -16.65
C LYS A 145 -8.72 -5.21 -16.30
N SER A 146 -9.53 -4.54 -15.50
CA SER A 146 -10.88 -4.99 -15.23
C SER A 146 -11.69 -5.01 -16.53
N ALA A 147 -12.73 -5.86 -16.59
CA ALA A 147 -13.57 -5.96 -17.77
C ALA A 147 -14.18 -4.58 -18.12
N PRO A 148 -14.44 -4.25 -19.39
CA PRO A 148 -14.96 -2.92 -19.78
C PRO A 148 -16.22 -2.48 -19.02
N ASN A 149 -16.98 -3.43 -18.46
CA ASN A 149 -18.21 -3.25 -17.71
C ASN A 149 -18.09 -3.56 -16.20
N CYS A 150 -16.88 -3.76 -15.66
CA CYS A 150 -16.67 -4.15 -14.26
C CYS A 150 -17.18 -3.13 -13.21
N TYR A 151 -17.45 -1.89 -13.64
CA TYR A 151 -18.03 -0.85 -12.79
C TYR A 151 -19.56 -0.91 -12.73
N ALA A 152 -20.20 -1.73 -13.58
CA ALA A 152 -21.64 -1.94 -13.55
C ALA A 152 -22.08 -2.77 -12.32
N ASP A 153 -21.17 -3.57 -11.77
CA ASP A 153 -21.42 -4.38 -10.57
C ASP A 153 -21.05 -3.65 -9.26
N SER A 154 -20.92 -2.31 -9.32
CA SER A 154 -20.71 -1.51 -8.11
C SER A 154 -21.94 -1.65 -7.19
N PRO A 155 -21.77 -2.00 -5.91
CA PRO A 155 -22.91 -2.10 -4.98
C PRO A 155 -23.64 -0.76 -4.80
N PHE A 156 -23.02 0.34 -5.22
CA PHE A 156 -23.57 1.69 -5.17
C PHE A 156 -24.35 2.08 -6.44
N ILE A 157 -24.45 1.22 -7.46
CA ILE A 157 -25.06 1.61 -8.74
C ILE A 157 -26.53 1.98 -8.59
N ASP A 158 -27.30 1.17 -7.86
CA ASP A 158 -28.72 1.44 -7.61
C ASP A 158 -28.90 2.71 -6.77
N GLU A 159 -28.06 2.91 -5.76
CA GLU A 159 -28.07 4.11 -4.94
C GLU A 159 -27.74 5.37 -5.77
N ILE A 160 -26.74 5.31 -6.65
CA ILE A 160 -26.34 6.43 -7.51
C ILE A 160 -27.41 6.72 -8.56
N VAL A 161 -28.05 5.70 -9.13
CA VAL A 161 -29.14 5.85 -10.11
C VAL A 161 -30.39 6.44 -9.49
N LEU A 162 -30.67 6.15 -8.21
CA LEU A 162 -31.82 6.71 -7.48
C LEU A 162 -31.63 8.18 -7.06
N VAL A 163 -30.39 8.68 -7.02
CA VAL A 163 -30.11 10.07 -6.66
C VAL A 163 -30.36 10.98 -7.86
N GLU A 164 -31.31 11.92 -7.74
CA GLU A 164 -31.51 12.96 -8.76
C GLU A 164 -30.26 13.85 -8.82
N MET A 165 -29.59 13.86 -9.98
CA MET A 165 -28.43 14.72 -10.20
C MET A 165 -28.84 16.20 -10.09
N PRO A 166 -28.19 17.00 -9.25
CA PRO A 166 -28.52 18.41 -9.13
C PRO A 166 -28.27 19.11 -10.46
N LYS A 167 -29.34 19.61 -11.08
CA LYS A 167 -29.30 20.30 -12.38
C LYS A 167 -28.48 21.59 -12.36
N LYS A 168 -28.22 22.12 -11.16
CA LYS A 168 -27.41 23.32 -10.93
C LYS A 168 -26.53 23.06 -9.73
N PHE A 169 -25.22 23.13 -9.94
CA PHE A 169 -24.24 23.20 -8.88
C PHE A 169 -23.76 24.66 -8.79
N THR A 170 -24.06 25.32 -7.68
CA THR A 170 -23.59 26.69 -7.45
C THR A 170 -22.29 26.62 -6.68
N ILE A 171 -21.20 27.11 -7.27
CA ILE A 171 -19.93 27.23 -6.56
C ILE A 171 -20.06 28.42 -5.59
N PRO A 172 -19.81 28.24 -4.28
CA PRO A 172 -19.82 29.36 -3.35
C PRO A 172 -18.72 30.36 -3.73
N SER A 173 -18.98 31.64 -3.53
CA SER A 173 -18.00 32.69 -3.76
C SER A 173 -16.86 32.54 -2.75
N MET A 174 -15.72 31.98 -3.19
CA MET A 174 -14.58 31.74 -2.32
C MET A 174 -13.74 33.02 -2.16
N ILE A 175 -13.62 33.52 -0.92
CA ILE A 175 -12.76 34.65 -0.59
C ILE A 175 -11.39 34.08 -0.21
N MET A 176 -10.28 34.66 -0.67
CA MET A 176 -8.96 34.15 -0.28
C MET A 176 -8.70 34.37 1.21
N TYR A 177 -8.13 33.36 1.88
CA TYR A 177 -7.69 33.49 3.26
C TYR A 177 -6.46 34.39 3.33
N ASP A 178 -6.53 35.44 4.16
CA ASP A 178 -5.45 36.43 4.29
C ASP A 178 -4.38 36.04 5.33
N GLY A 179 -4.55 34.93 6.04
CA GLY A 179 -3.61 34.45 7.06
C GLY A 179 -3.64 35.23 8.38
N THR A 180 -4.47 36.28 8.47
CA THR A 180 -4.52 37.17 9.64
C THR A 180 -5.79 36.99 10.47
N LYS A 181 -6.88 36.57 9.83
CA LYS A 181 -8.16 36.28 10.50
C LYS A 181 -8.15 34.87 11.08
N ASP A 182 -8.99 34.62 12.08
CA ASP A 182 -9.21 33.28 12.60
C ASP A 182 -9.68 32.31 11.49
N PRO A 183 -9.06 31.12 11.32
CA PRO A 183 -9.43 30.14 10.30
C PRO A 183 -10.87 29.68 10.40
N ASP A 184 -11.39 29.47 11.61
CA ASP A 184 -12.75 28.98 11.82
C ASP A 184 -13.78 30.04 11.38
N ASN A 185 -13.52 31.31 11.72
CA ASN A 185 -14.32 32.43 11.23
C ASN A 185 -14.19 32.67 9.71
N HIS A 186 -13.06 32.31 9.09
CA HIS A 186 -12.92 32.37 7.63
C HIS A 186 -13.77 31.30 6.95
N ILE A 187 -13.76 30.08 7.47
CA ILE A 187 -14.56 28.95 6.95
C ILE A 187 -16.06 29.22 7.14
N ALA A 188 -16.45 29.84 8.25
CA ALA A 188 -17.84 30.19 8.55
C ALA A 188 -18.48 31.18 7.54
N GLN A 189 -17.70 31.81 6.67
CA GLN A 189 -18.19 32.71 5.63
C GLN A 189 -18.70 31.97 4.38
N TYR A 190 -18.36 30.69 4.22
CA TYR A 190 -18.90 29.85 3.14
C TYR A 190 -20.26 29.27 3.57
N LYS A 191 -21.29 29.51 2.75
CA LYS A 191 -22.64 28.98 2.92
C LYS A 191 -22.98 27.98 1.83
#